data_AF-A0A7S2C8D7-F1
#
_entry.id   AF-A0A7S2C8D7-F1
#
_cell.length_a   1.000
_cell.length_b   1.000
_cell.length_c   1.000
_cell.angle_alpha   90.00
_cell.angle_beta   90.00
_cell.angle_gamma   90.00
#
_symmetry.space_group_name_H-M   'P 1'
#
loop_
_entity.id
_entity.type
_entity.pdbx_description
1 polymer ?
#
loop_
_entity_poly.entity_id
_entity_poly.type
_entity_poly.pdbx_seq_one_letter_code
_entity_poly.pdbx_strand_id
1 'polypeptide(L)'
;VKSRAAMNMPIACPDHMGDCRQNFQNFANNPAVEAYVDELQVPCWTLEGLVHEAGARVRDLAMVVVDAEGLDPRILLPLAAQEEFKPGFIMWEEGGEAVEQSAELMRLLRRRGYEVGVKTGPMDNATSAQKLNTDCNNYIAVLKQPRWGSAMPWPWQARS
;
A
#
# COMPACT_ATOMS: atom_id res chain seq x y z
N VAL A 1 -11.38 7.38 34.63
CA VAL A 1 -12.16 8.08 33.57
C VAL A 1 -11.56 7.69 32.23
N LYS A 2 -12.06 6.64 31.56
CA LYS A 2 -11.58 6.25 30.23
C LYS A 2 -12.34 7.10 29.22
N SER A 3 -11.66 8.09 28.62
CA SER A 3 -12.26 8.91 27.56
C SER A 3 -12.53 8.01 26.36
N ARG A 4 -13.80 7.87 25.98
CA ARG A 4 -14.18 7.32 24.67
C ARG A 4 -13.62 8.27 23.62
N ALA A 5 -12.51 7.90 23.00
CA ALA A 5 -12.03 8.59 21.82
C ALA A 5 -13.12 8.43 20.75
N ALA A 6 -13.67 9.54 20.29
CA ALA A 6 -14.50 9.55 19.09
C ALA A 6 -13.60 9.11 17.93
N MET A 7 -13.78 7.87 17.47
CA MET A 7 -13.15 7.39 16.24
C MET A 7 -13.79 8.17 15.07
N ASN A 8 -13.15 9.26 14.66
CA ASN A 8 -13.38 9.84 13.35
C ASN A 8 -12.74 8.90 12.32
N MET A 9 -13.49 7.91 11.84
CA MET A 9 -13.08 7.13 10.67
C MET A 9 -13.62 7.83 9.40
N PRO A 10 -12.74 8.29 8.49
CA PRO A 10 -13.15 8.76 7.18
C PRO A 10 -13.23 7.55 6.23
N ILE A 11 -14.16 6.62 6.50
CA ILE A 11 -14.43 5.52 5.56
C ILE A 11 -15.71 5.91 4.81
N ALA A 12 -15.56 6.22 3.52
CA ALA A 12 -16.69 6.36 2.62
C ALA A 12 -17.34 4.98 2.46
N CYS A 13 -18.53 4.80 3.03
CA CYS A 13 -19.30 3.59 2.83
C CYS A 13 -20.11 3.66 1.54
N PRO A 14 -20.25 2.55 0.81
CA PRO A 14 -21.09 2.52 -0.37
C PRO A 14 -22.59 2.63 0.02
N ASP A 15 -23.35 3.37 -0.79
CA ASP A 15 -24.71 3.86 -0.52
C ASP A 15 -25.76 2.79 -0.14
N HIS A 16 -25.46 1.51 -0.37
CA HIS A 16 -26.37 0.39 -0.11
C HIS A 16 -26.29 -0.16 1.33
N MET A 17 -25.36 0.31 2.18
CA MET A 17 -25.24 -0.14 3.58
C MET A 17 -25.98 0.73 4.61
N GLY A 18 -26.79 1.71 4.18
CA GLY A 18 -27.43 2.68 5.07
C GLY A 18 -26.43 3.67 5.67
N ASP A 19 -26.84 4.43 6.70
CA ASP A 19 -25.93 5.35 7.38
C ASP A 19 -24.88 4.55 8.17
N CYS A 20 -23.73 4.33 7.55
CA CYS A 20 -22.61 3.62 8.14
C CYS A 20 -22.17 4.21 9.48
N ARG A 21 -22.25 5.53 9.64
CA ARG A 21 -21.93 6.16 10.92
C ARG A 21 -22.90 5.67 11.99
N GLN A 22 -24.20 5.61 11.69
CA GLN A 22 -25.20 5.10 12.61
C GLN A 22 -25.00 3.61 12.92
N ASN A 23 -24.65 2.79 11.92
CA ASN A 23 -24.39 1.36 12.12
C ASN A 23 -23.15 1.12 13.00
N PHE A 24 -22.05 1.84 12.75
CA PHE A 24 -20.86 1.78 13.61
C PHE A 24 -21.15 2.31 15.02
N GLN A 25 -21.94 3.37 15.17
CA GLN A 25 -22.35 3.87 16.49
C GLN A 25 -23.21 2.86 17.23
N ASN A 26 -24.15 2.20 16.55
CA ASN A 26 -24.99 1.16 17.14
C ASN A 26 -24.16 -0.05 17.58
N PHE A 27 -23.19 -0.47 16.76
CA PHE A 27 -22.21 -1.50 17.12
C PHE A 27 -21.39 -1.06 18.34
N ALA A 28 -20.69 0.08 18.27
CA ALA A 28 -19.83 0.56 19.35
C ALA A 28 -20.55 0.80 20.68
N ASN A 29 -21.85 1.13 20.65
CA ASN A 29 -22.66 1.33 21.85
C ASN A 29 -23.33 0.04 22.37
N ASN A 30 -23.25 -1.07 21.63
CA ASN A 30 -23.81 -2.33 22.09
C ASN A 30 -22.95 -2.90 23.22
N PRO A 31 -23.49 -3.08 24.44
CA PRO A 31 -22.72 -3.57 25.59
C PRO A 31 -22.17 -5.00 25.39
N ALA A 32 -22.68 -5.75 24.42
CA ALA A 32 -22.16 -7.06 24.06
C ALA A 32 -20.93 -7.01 23.14
N VAL A 33 -20.58 -5.85 22.56
CA VAL A 33 -19.44 -5.76 21.61
C VAL A 33 -18.11 -6.12 22.26
N GLU A 34 -17.91 -5.81 23.55
CA GLU A 34 -16.71 -6.24 24.27
C GLU A 34 -16.57 -7.77 24.32
N ALA A 35 -17.67 -8.53 24.21
CA ALA A 35 -17.62 -10.00 24.15
C ALA A 35 -17.23 -10.54 22.76
N TYR A 36 -17.17 -9.69 21.73
CA TYR A 36 -16.82 -10.04 20.36
C TYR A 36 -15.56 -9.33 19.85
N VAL A 37 -14.92 -8.51 20.69
CA VAL A 37 -13.71 -7.75 20.35
C VAL A 37 -12.54 -8.35 21.12
N ASP A 38 -11.63 -8.99 20.38
CA ASP A 38 -10.34 -9.40 20.90
C ASP A 38 -9.28 -8.32 20.57
N GLU A 39 -8.50 -7.94 21.57
CA GLU A 39 -7.37 -7.03 21.37
C GLU A 39 -6.16 -7.81 20.85
N LEU A 40 -5.80 -7.57 19.59
CA LEU A 40 -4.59 -8.12 18.98
C LEU A 40 -3.43 -7.13 19.16
N GLN A 41 -2.41 -7.54 19.91
CA GLN A 41 -1.15 -6.78 19.99
C GLN A 41 -0.33 -7.08 18.74
N VAL A 42 -0.29 -6.12 17.81
CA VAL A 42 0.55 -6.22 16.60
C VAL A 42 1.84 -5.43 16.81
N PRO A 43 3.02 -6.04 16.60
CA PRO A 43 4.28 -5.30 16.64
C PRO A 43 4.31 -4.19 15.58
N CYS A 44 4.66 -2.97 15.99
CA CYS A 44 4.91 -1.88 15.04
C CYS A 44 6.30 -2.07 14.40
N TRP A 45 6.37 -2.87 13.35
CA TRP A 45 7.62 -3.07 12.62
C TRP A 45 7.81 -2.04 11.53
N THR A 46 9.06 -1.61 11.35
CA THR A 46 9.47 -1.02 10.07
C THR A 46 9.44 -2.13 9.02
N LEU A 47 9.24 -1.78 7.75
CA LEU A 47 9.34 -2.76 6.67
C LEU A 47 10.70 -3.48 6.66
N GLU A 48 11.78 -2.78 6.98
CA GLU A 48 13.10 -3.39 7.13
C GLU A 48 13.12 -4.44 8.24
N GLY A 49 12.50 -4.14 9.39
CA GLY A 49 12.32 -5.09 10.48
C GLY A 49 11.49 -6.31 10.07
N LEU A 50 10.42 -6.11 9.30
CA LEU A 50 9.59 -7.18 8.77
C LEU A 50 10.34 -8.10 7.80
N VAL A 51 11.14 -7.52 6.90
CA VAL A 51 11.98 -8.27 5.96
C VAL A 51 13.06 -9.06 6.71
N HIS A 52 13.65 -8.45 7.73
CA HIS A 52 14.66 -9.10 8.57
C HIS A 52 14.08 -10.26 9.38
N GLU A 53 12.90 -10.09 9.99
CA GLU A 53 12.24 -11.18 10.72
C GLU A 53 11.98 -12.38 9.81
N ALA A 54 11.59 -12.14 8.55
CA ALA A 54 11.41 -13.20 7.57
C ALA A 54 12.72 -13.90 7.14
N GLY A 55 13.86 -13.53 7.74
CA GLY A 55 15.18 -14.08 7.42
C GLY A 55 15.72 -13.60 6.07
N ALA A 56 15.19 -12.50 5.55
CA ALA A 56 15.57 -11.93 4.27
C ALA A 56 16.25 -10.56 4.45
N ARG A 57 16.86 -10.04 3.38
CA ARG A 57 17.28 -8.64 3.29
C ARG A 57 16.46 -7.95 2.22
N VAL A 58 16.48 -6.62 2.27
CA VAL A 58 15.78 -5.77 1.30
C VAL A 58 16.19 -6.07 -0.14
N ARG A 59 17.46 -6.43 -0.39
CA ARG A 59 17.97 -6.84 -1.71
C ARG A 59 17.45 -8.18 -2.23
N ASP A 60 16.90 -9.01 -1.34
CA ASP A 60 16.43 -10.36 -1.68
C ASP A 60 14.94 -10.32 -2.11
N LEU A 61 14.27 -9.17 -2.01
CA LEU A 61 12.88 -8.99 -2.43
C LEU A 61 12.75 -9.10 -3.94
N ALA A 62 11.98 -10.08 -4.42
CA ALA A 62 11.65 -10.21 -5.84
C ALA A 62 10.49 -9.30 -6.26
N MET A 63 9.51 -9.13 -5.36
CA MET A 63 8.24 -8.45 -5.61
C MET A 63 7.79 -7.73 -4.34
N VAL A 64 7.22 -6.52 -4.49
CA VAL A 64 6.58 -5.79 -3.39
C VAL A 64 5.19 -5.36 -3.82
N VAL A 65 4.18 -5.70 -3.02
CA VAL A 65 2.81 -5.24 -3.18
C VAL A 65 2.40 -4.61 -1.87
N VAL A 66 1.93 -3.37 -1.93
CA VAL A 66 1.34 -2.70 -0.79
C VAL A 66 -0.11 -2.42 -1.15
N ASP A 67 -0.99 -2.71 -0.20
CA ASP A 67 -2.41 -2.40 -0.22
C ASP A 67 -2.73 -1.93 1.21
N ALA A 68 -2.55 -0.63 1.43
CA ALA A 68 -2.71 0.01 2.73
C ALA A 68 -3.73 1.14 2.64
N GLU A 69 -4.75 0.95 1.79
CA GLU A 69 -5.88 1.86 1.62
C GLU A 69 -5.43 3.31 1.36
N GLY A 70 -4.39 3.47 0.52
CA GLY A 70 -3.86 4.75 0.09
C GLY A 70 -2.67 5.29 0.89
N LEU A 71 -2.22 4.61 1.95
CA LEU A 71 -0.99 4.95 2.68
C LEU A 71 0.27 4.37 2.05
N ASP A 72 0.12 3.67 0.94
CA ASP A 72 1.13 2.87 0.28
C ASP A 72 2.41 3.66 -0.08
N PRO A 73 2.34 4.89 -0.61
CA PRO A 73 3.54 5.63 -0.94
C PRO A 73 4.37 5.99 0.30
N ARG A 74 3.73 6.20 1.46
CA ARG A 74 4.41 6.49 2.73
C ARG A 74 5.15 5.26 3.26
N ILE A 75 4.61 4.08 2.99
CA ILE A 75 5.20 2.78 3.30
C ILE A 75 6.39 2.50 2.37
N LEU A 76 6.25 2.75 1.07
CA LEU A 76 7.26 2.40 0.07
C LEU A 76 8.43 3.37 -0.03
N LEU A 77 8.24 4.66 0.20
CA LEU A 77 9.30 5.68 0.04
C LEU A 77 10.57 5.37 0.85
N PRO A 78 10.50 5.01 2.16
CA PRO A 78 11.69 4.67 2.94
C PRO A 78 12.47 3.47 2.37
N LEU A 79 11.77 2.43 1.88
CA LEU A 79 12.41 1.29 1.23
C LEU A 79 13.04 1.69 -0.10
N ALA A 80 12.28 2.42 -0.93
CA ALA A 80 12.73 2.88 -2.23
C ALA A 80 13.90 3.87 -2.15
N ALA A 81 14.19 4.45 -0.97
CA ALA A 81 15.37 5.26 -0.72
C ALA A 81 16.64 4.42 -0.48
N GLN A 82 16.53 3.17 -0.03
CA GLN A 82 17.68 2.28 0.22
C GLN A 82 18.30 1.81 -1.09
N GLU A 83 19.60 1.95 -1.32
CA GLU A 83 20.24 1.62 -2.61
C GLU A 83 20.05 0.15 -3.03
N GLU A 84 20.02 -0.74 -2.05
CA GLU A 84 19.84 -2.19 -2.24
C GLU A 84 18.39 -2.58 -2.57
N PHE A 85 17.41 -1.69 -2.41
CA PHE A 85 16.03 -1.95 -2.80
C PHE A 85 15.86 -1.96 -4.32
N LYS A 86 15.85 -3.17 -4.88
CA LYS A 86 15.72 -3.42 -6.33
C LYS A 86 14.80 -4.61 -6.66
N PRO A 87 13.56 -4.68 -6.12
CA PRO A 87 12.61 -5.72 -6.54
C PRO A 87 12.30 -5.60 -8.04
N GLY A 88 12.03 -6.73 -8.70
CA GLY A 88 11.69 -6.73 -10.12
C GLY A 88 10.33 -6.09 -10.42
N PHE A 89 9.43 -6.13 -9.43
CA PHE A 89 8.05 -5.64 -9.53
C PHE A 89 7.62 -4.93 -8.24
N ILE A 90 6.94 -3.80 -8.38
CA ILE A 90 6.33 -3.04 -7.29
C ILE A 90 4.91 -2.66 -7.70
N MET A 91 3.92 -2.85 -6.83
CA MET A 91 2.55 -2.34 -6.99
C MET A 91 2.13 -1.54 -5.76
N TRP A 92 1.45 -0.42 -5.98
CA TRP A 92 0.88 0.41 -4.92
C TRP A 92 -0.34 1.18 -5.39
N GLU A 93 -1.18 1.56 -4.44
CA GLU A 93 -2.31 2.44 -4.64
C GLU A 93 -1.99 3.87 -4.17
N GLU A 94 -2.46 4.84 -4.93
CA GLU A 94 -2.53 6.23 -4.50
C GLU A 94 -3.95 6.51 -4.02
N GLY A 95 -4.11 6.81 -2.73
CA GLY A 95 -5.39 7.24 -2.17
C GLY A 95 -5.26 8.58 -1.44
N GLY A 96 -6.34 9.37 -1.45
CA GLY A 96 -6.52 10.57 -0.63
C GLY A 96 -5.35 11.55 -0.61
N GLU A 97 -4.74 11.74 0.57
CA GLU A 97 -3.66 12.72 0.84
C GLU A 97 -2.26 12.29 0.37
N ALA A 98 -2.11 11.11 -0.25
CA ALA A 98 -0.80 10.55 -0.59
C ALA A 98 -0.27 10.93 -1.99
N VAL A 99 -0.93 11.86 -2.68
CA VAL A 99 -0.63 12.24 -4.08
C VAL A 99 0.81 12.74 -4.25
N GLU A 100 1.28 13.59 -3.34
CA GLU A 100 2.65 14.13 -3.41
C GLU A 100 3.69 13.02 -3.19
N GLN A 101 3.44 12.12 -2.26
CA GLN A 101 4.31 10.98 -1.96
C GLN A 101 4.32 9.98 -3.13
N SER A 102 3.17 9.76 -3.79
CA SER A 102 3.09 8.98 -5.03
C SER A 102 3.95 9.59 -6.13
N ALA A 103 3.85 10.90 -6.34
CA ALA A 103 4.67 11.60 -7.33
C ALA A 103 6.17 11.49 -7.02
N GLU A 104 6.55 11.62 -5.76
CA GLU A 104 7.93 11.44 -5.32
C GLU A 104 8.43 10.01 -5.56
N LEU A 105 7.64 9.01 -5.18
CA LEU A 105 7.96 7.60 -5.36
C LEU A 105 8.15 7.26 -6.84
N MET A 106 7.23 7.71 -7.71
CA MET A 106 7.37 7.55 -9.15
C MET A 106 8.68 8.15 -9.68
N ARG A 107 9.02 9.38 -9.25
CA ARG A 107 10.25 10.05 -9.67
C ARG A 107 11.48 9.27 -9.21
N LEU A 108 11.47 8.74 -7.99
CA LEU A 108 12.55 7.93 -7.41
C LEU A 108 12.74 6.62 -8.17
N LEU A 109 11.66 5.86 -8.39
CA LEU A 109 11.70 4.58 -9.10
C LEU A 109 12.17 4.76 -10.55
N ARG A 110 11.70 5.79 -11.27
CA ARG A 110 12.18 6.09 -12.62
C ARG A 110 13.68 6.37 -12.67
N ARG A 111 14.23 7.12 -11.70
CA ARG A 111 15.69 7.35 -11.60
C ARG A 111 16.48 6.06 -11.35
N ARG A 112 15.83 5.05 -10.79
CA ARG A 112 16.41 3.73 -10.51
C ARG A 112 16.23 2.71 -11.64
N GLY A 113 15.73 3.15 -12.80
CA GLY A 113 15.60 2.30 -13.98
C GLY A 113 14.29 1.52 -14.05
N TYR A 114 13.28 1.89 -13.26
CA TYR A 114 11.95 1.32 -13.37
C TYR A 114 11.14 1.99 -14.48
N GLU A 115 10.36 1.19 -15.20
CA GLU A 115 9.20 1.66 -15.95
C GLU A 115 8.00 1.70 -15.02
N VAL A 116 7.33 2.84 -14.95
CA VAL A 116 6.15 3.01 -14.11
C VAL A 116 4.94 3.19 -15.00
N GLY A 117 4.02 2.24 -14.94
CA GLY A 117 2.69 2.29 -15.53
C GLY A 117 1.64 2.67 -14.50
N VAL A 118 0.53 3.21 -14.98
CA VAL A 118 -0.65 3.51 -14.17
C VAL A 118 -1.84 2.80 -14.81
N LYS A 119 -2.64 2.11 -14.00
CA LYS A 119 -3.97 1.66 -14.38
C LYS A 119 -4.97 2.58 -13.70
N THR A 120 -5.52 3.49 -14.49
CA THR A 120 -6.73 4.21 -14.11
C THR A 120 -7.92 3.27 -14.30
N GLY A 121 -8.61 2.89 -13.23
CA GLY A 121 -9.88 2.17 -13.36
C GLY A 121 -10.95 3.07 -14.00
N PRO A 122 -11.81 2.57 -14.90
CA PRO A 122 -12.98 3.33 -15.33
C PRO A 122 -13.96 3.47 -14.15
N MET A 123 -14.47 4.69 -13.89
CA MET A 123 -15.73 4.86 -13.16
C MET A 123 -16.88 4.95 -14.17
N ASP A 124 -17.90 4.13 -13.95
CA ASP A 124 -19.20 4.26 -14.58
C ASP A 124 -19.77 5.68 -14.36
N ASN A 125 -19.88 6.46 -15.44
CA ASN A 125 -20.82 7.57 -15.70
C ASN A 125 -21.18 8.61 -14.60
N ALA A 126 -20.36 8.84 -13.57
CA ALA A 126 -20.63 9.93 -12.61
C ALA A 126 -20.04 11.28 -13.07
N THR A 127 -20.89 12.31 -13.06
CA THR A 127 -20.62 13.68 -13.52
C THR A 127 -19.57 14.40 -12.66
N SER A 128 -18.79 15.26 -13.32
CA SER A 128 -17.48 15.81 -12.93
C SER A 128 -17.43 16.71 -11.68
N ALA A 129 -18.48 16.80 -10.88
CA ALA A 129 -18.54 17.68 -9.70
C ALA A 129 -18.51 16.93 -8.35
N GLN A 130 -18.62 15.60 -8.36
CA GLN A 130 -18.39 14.75 -7.17
C GLN A 130 -17.00 14.09 -7.15
N LYS A 131 -16.16 14.36 -8.16
CA LYS A 131 -14.83 13.76 -8.38
C LYS A 131 -13.68 14.46 -7.65
N LEU A 132 -13.90 14.87 -6.41
CA LEU A 132 -12.81 15.24 -5.52
C LEU A 132 -12.86 14.24 -4.37
N ASN A 133 -11.87 13.32 -4.33
CA ASN A 133 -11.46 12.49 -3.19
C ASN A 133 -11.78 10.97 -3.19
N THR A 134 -12.03 10.30 -4.31
CA THR A 134 -12.24 8.82 -4.32
C THR A 134 -11.52 8.03 -5.41
N ASP A 135 -10.63 8.65 -6.19
CA ASP A 135 -9.96 7.96 -7.28
C ASP A 135 -8.66 7.31 -6.78
N CYS A 136 -8.71 6.02 -6.42
CA CYS A 136 -7.51 5.26 -6.08
C CYS A 136 -6.78 4.84 -7.37
N ASN A 137 -5.68 5.52 -7.71
CA ASN A 137 -4.87 5.11 -8.86
C ASN A 137 -4.01 3.91 -8.48
N ASN A 138 -4.05 2.86 -9.30
CA ASN A 138 -3.18 1.70 -9.15
C ASN A 138 -1.91 1.89 -10.00
N TYR A 139 -0.75 1.86 -9.37
CA TYR A 139 0.54 2.00 -10.03
C TYR A 139 1.31 0.69 -10.01
N ILE A 140 2.01 0.44 -11.10
CA ILE A 140 2.91 -0.71 -11.25
C ILE A 140 4.26 -0.19 -11.72
N ALA A 141 5.33 -0.57 -11.03
CA ALA A 141 6.70 -0.34 -11.46
C ALA A 141 7.41 -1.67 -11.75
N VAL A 142 8.02 -1.77 -12.93
CA VAL A 142 8.81 -2.93 -13.34
C VAL A 142 10.25 -2.48 -13.58
N LEU A 143 11.21 -3.15 -12.94
CA LEU A 143 12.63 -2.84 -13.16
C LEU A 143 12.99 -3.22 -14.59
N LYS A 144 13.47 -2.28 -15.41
CA LYS A 144 14.00 -2.64 -16.73
C LYS A 144 15.21 -3.53 -16.50
N GLN A 145 15.08 -4.82 -16.78
CA GLN A 145 16.27 -5.63 -16.94
C GLN A 145 17.06 -5.09 -18.15
N PRO A 146 18.40 -5.15 -18.12
CA PRO A 146 19.18 -5.05 -19.35
C PRO A 146 18.56 -6.01 -20.36
N ARG A 147 18.29 -5.54 -21.58
CA ARG A 147 17.72 -6.36 -22.67
C ARG A 147 18.35 -7.74 -22.62
N TRP A 148 17.52 -8.78 -22.51
CA TRP A 148 17.88 -10.20 -22.41
C TRP A 148 18.89 -10.61 -23.49
N GLY A 149 20.17 -10.34 -23.25
CA GLY A 149 21.24 -10.51 -24.23
C GLY A 149 22.63 -10.52 -23.61
N SER A 150 22.75 -10.52 -22.29
CA SER A 150 24.03 -10.69 -21.59
C SER A 150 23.77 -11.45 -20.30
N ALA A 151 24.25 -12.68 -20.24
CA ALA A 151 24.01 -13.65 -19.20
C ALA A 151 24.27 -13.08 -17.78
N MET A 152 23.23 -13.06 -16.94
CA MET A 152 23.42 -13.30 -15.51
C MET A 152 22.90 -14.71 -15.22
N PRO A 153 23.75 -15.62 -14.73
CA PRO A 153 23.26 -16.88 -14.20
C PRO A 153 22.42 -16.60 -12.96
N TRP A 154 21.23 -17.21 -12.90
CA TRP A 154 20.40 -17.20 -11.71
C TRP A 154 21.18 -17.79 -10.52
N PRO A 155 21.04 -17.26 -9.30
CA PRO A 155 21.80 -17.73 -8.12
C PRO A 155 21.55 -19.20 -7.75
N TRP A 156 20.57 -19.87 -8.35
CA TRP A 156 20.30 -21.30 -8.16
C TRP A 156 21.09 -22.23 -9.11
N GLN A 157 21.77 -21.70 -10.13
CA GLN A 157 22.56 -22.50 -11.07
C GLN A 157 24.02 -22.75 -10.63
N ALA A 158 24.44 -22.27 -9.46
CA ALA A 158 25.81 -22.43 -8.95
C ALA A 158 25.94 -23.50 -7.85
N ARG A 159 25.00 -24.46 -7.78
CA ARG A 159 25.12 -25.63 -6.89
C ARG A 159 24.67 -26.91 -7.60
N SER A 160 25.57 -27.47 -8.41
CA SER A 160 25.58 -28.88 -8.82
C SER A 160 26.97 -29.25 -9.27
#